data_AF-A0A014M0K0-F1
#
_entry.id   AF-A0A014M0K0-F1
#
_cell.length_a   1.000
_cell.length_b   1.000
_cell.length_c   1.000
_cell.angle_alpha   90.00
_cell.angle_beta   90.00
_cell.angle_gamma   90.00
#
_symmetry.space_group_name_H-M   'P 1'
#
loop_
_entity.id
_entity.type
_entity.pdbx_description
1 polymer ?
#
loop_
_entity_poly.entity_id
_entity_poly.type
_entity_poly.pdbx_seq_one_letter_code
_entity_poly.pdbx_strand_id
1 'polypeptide(L)'
;MNKDRESLQDVYKVMLYVHQHTPATARRVRTILTHAYPDLLTRHTCFSGYVSQRALEEALKNGYRPGIFEREHYLRFQSSLTKWVSEGFLKDGFEAFEQKVVELSKVHITLRSENRKLISKSSSYESLEISLIYWGNIPVDCRRVFHKVLKGKVVNIAEFSV
;
A
#
# COMPACT_ATOMS: atom_id res chain seq x y z
N MET A 1 4.02 -9.18 27.04
CA MET A 1 2.54 -9.27 26.89
C MET A 1 2.21 -9.45 25.42
N ASN A 2 2.10 -10.69 24.96
CA ASN A 2 1.52 -11.01 23.66
C ASN A 2 0.00 -10.87 23.79
N LYS A 3 -0.54 -9.72 23.36
CA LYS A 3 -1.96 -9.66 22.99
C LYS A 3 -2.09 -10.51 21.73
N ASP A 4 -2.98 -11.49 21.74
CA ASP A 4 -3.43 -12.23 20.56
C ASP A 4 -3.78 -11.21 19.47
N ARG A 5 -2.86 -11.01 18.54
CA ARG A 5 -3.03 -10.07 17.45
C ARG A 5 -3.74 -10.84 16.35
N GLU A 6 -4.95 -10.41 16.03
CA GLU A 6 -5.74 -10.97 14.93
C GLU A 6 -4.90 -11.09 13.66
N SER A 7 -5.02 -12.23 13.00
CA SER A 7 -4.28 -12.56 11.78
C SER A 7 -5.06 -12.18 10.52
N LEU A 8 -4.38 -12.15 9.37
CA LEU A 8 -5.06 -11.92 8.09
C LEU A 8 -6.05 -13.03 7.77
N GLN A 9 -5.81 -14.24 8.28
CA GLN A 9 -6.71 -15.38 8.15
C GLN A 9 -8.00 -15.19 8.96
N ASP A 10 -7.92 -14.59 10.15
CA ASP A 10 -9.12 -14.30 10.96
C ASP A 10 -9.99 -13.26 10.27
N VAL A 11 -9.37 -12.19 9.75
CA VAL A 11 -10.07 -11.15 8.97
C VAL A 11 -10.69 -11.73 7.70
N TYR A 12 -9.98 -12.62 7.00
CA TYR A 12 -10.50 -13.34 5.84
C TYR A 12 -11.77 -14.12 6.17
N LYS A 13 -11.77 -14.91 7.26
CA LYS A 13 -12.94 -15.68 7.69
C LYS A 13 -14.13 -14.78 7.97
N VAL A 14 -13.91 -13.65 8.65
CA VAL A 14 -14.97 -12.66 8.92
C VAL A 14 -15.50 -12.04 7.62
N MET A 15 -14.61 -11.64 6.72
CA MET A 15 -15.00 -11.08 5.41
C MET A 15 -15.80 -12.08 4.59
N LEU A 16 -15.35 -13.35 4.51
CA LEU A 16 -16.03 -14.42 3.79
C LEU A 16 -17.41 -14.69 4.39
N TYR A 17 -17.50 -14.80 5.72
CA TYR A 17 -18.77 -15.00 6.43
C TYR A 17 -19.77 -13.89 6.10
N VAL A 18 -19.36 -12.62 6.26
CA VAL A 18 -20.22 -11.46 5.97
C VAL A 18 -20.63 -11.43 4.51
N HIS A 19 -19.71 -11.76 3.58
CA HIS A 19 -20.00 -11.79 2.16
C HIS A 19 -21.04 -12.86 1.78
N GLN A 20 -21.00 -14.03 2.42
CA GLN A 20 -21.88 -15.16 2.11
C GLN A 20 -23.24 -15.13 2.83
N HIS A 21 -23.28 -14.57 4.05
CA HIS A 21 -24.44 -14.73 4.95
C HIS A 21 -25.21 -13.43 5.19
N THR A 22 -24.84 -12.34 4.52
CA THR A 22 -25.51 -11.04 4.69
C THR A 22 -25.69 -10.35 3.33
N PRO A 23 -26.64 -9.40 3.19
CA PRO A 23 -26.78 -8.59 1.98
C PRO A 23 -25.71 -7.48 1.88
N ALA A 24 -24.53 -7.67 2.49
CA ALA A 24 -23.47 -6.67 2.50
C ALA A 24 -22.88 -6.46 1.10
N THR A 25 -22.76 -5.20 0.71
CA THR A 25 -22.05 -4.84 -0.52
C THR A 25 -20.56 -5.14 -0.40
N ALA A 26 -19.89 -5.38 -1.54
CA ALA A 26 -18.44 -5.56 -1.59
C ALA A 26 -17.66 -4.43 -0.88
N ARG A 27 -18.17 -3.19 -0.97
CA ARG A 27 -17.61 -2.04 -0.24
C ARG A 27 -17.63 -2.28 1.27
N ARG A 28 -18.75 -2.75 1.82
CA ARG A 28 -18.93 -3.00 3.26
C ARG A 28 -18.08 -4.20 3.72
N VAL A 29 -18.00 -5.26 2.92
CA VAL A 29 -17.09 -6.38 3.18
C VAL A 29 -15.63 -5.90 3.24
N ARG A 30 -15.18 -5.11 2.26
CA ARG A 30 -13.83 -4.52 2.23
C ARG A 30 -13.53 -3.65 3.45
N THR A 31 -14.52 -2.91 4.00
CA THR A 31 -14.27 -2.07 5.18
C THR A 31 -13.82 -2.84 6.42
N ILE A 32 -14.10 -4.14 6.50
CA ILE A 32 -13.63 -5.00 7.59
C ILE A 32 -12.09 -4.95 7.62
N LEU A 33 -11.42 -5.26 6.51
CA LEU A 33 -9.96 -5.15 6.45
C LEU A 33 -9.47 -3.70 6.58
N THR A 34 -10.06 -2.76 5.84
CA THR A 34 -9.44 -1.43 5.68
C THR A 34 -9.72 -0.44 6.82
N HIS A 35 -10.74 -0.68 7.64
CA HIS A 35 -11.11 0.23 8.74
C HIS A 35 -11.18 -0.46 10.11
N ALA A 36 -11.60 -1.72 10.20
CA ALA A 36 -11.58 -2.43 11.47
C ALA A 36 -10.17 -2.95 11.81
N TYR A 37 -9.36 -3.29 10.79
CA TYR A 37 -8.01 -3.87 10.96
C TYR A 37 -6.88 -3.10 10.23
N PRO A 38 -6.78 -1.76 10.38
CA PRO A 38 -5.79 -0.96 9.65
C PRO A 38 -4.33 -1.31 10.00
N ASP A 39 -4.06 -1.72 11.24
CA ASP A 39 -2.73 -2.14 11.68
C ASP A 39 -2.28 -3.44 11.00
N LEU A 40 -3.23 -4.31 10.68
CA LEU A 40 -2.94 -5.57 10.00
C LEU A 40 -2.50 -5.34 8.55
N LEU A 41 -3.15 -4.40 7.86
CA LEU A 41 -2.75 -4.00 6.51
C LEU A 41 -1.32 -3.43 6.49
N THR A 42 -0.97 -2.65 7.52
CA THR A 42 0.41 -2.11 7.65
C THR A 42 1.45 -3.24 7.76
N ARG A 43 1.11 -4.38 8.36
CA ARG A 43 1.98 -5.56 8.46
C ARG A 43 2.09 -6.37 7.16
N HIS A 44 1.37 -6.01 6.11
CA HIS A 44 1.49 -6.65 4.81
C HIS A 44 1.95 -5.67 3.73
N THR A 45 2.07 -4.38 4.08
CA THR A 45 2.49 -3.32 3.15
C THR A 45 3.94 -3.54 2.74
N CYS A 46 4.19 -3.61 1.43
CA CYS A 46 5.52 -3.77 0.85
C CYS A 46 5.94 -2.52 0.09
N PHE A 47 7.21 -2.14 0.15
CA PHE A 47 7.75 -1.18 -0.80
C PHE A 47 7.95 -1.85 -2.16
N SER A 48 7.53 -1.20 -3.24
CA SER A 48 7.64 -1.73 -4.60
C SER A 48 9.04 -1.63 -5.20
N GLY A 49 9.91 -0.82 -4.60
CA GLY A 49 11.20 -0.46 -5.19
C GLY A 49 11.16 0.79 -6.10
N TYR A 50 10.04 1.52 -6.15
CA TYR A 50 9.92 2.71 -7.00
C TYR A 50 9.67 4.00 -6.22
N VAL A 51 10.34 5.06 -6.64
CA VAL A 51 10.25 6.41 -6.09
C VAL A 51 9.97 7.40 -7.21
N SER A 52 9.12 8.41 -7.01
CA SER A 52 8.93 9.43 -8.04
C SER A 52 10.20 10.26 -8.24
N GLN A 53 10.44 10.66 -9.50
CA GLN A 53 11.57 11.53 -9.86
C GLN A 53 11.58 12.81 -9.03
N ARG A 54 10.42 13.41 -8.77
CA ARG A 54 10.32 14.63 -7.95
C ARG A 54 10.62 14.38 -6.48
N ALA A 55 10.27 13.21 -5.94
CA ALA A 55 10.69 12.83 -4.59
C ALA A 55 12.21 12.65 -4.51
N LEU A 56 12.84 12.10 -5.55
CA LEU A 56 14.30 12.01 -5.64
C LEU A 56 14.96 13.38 -5.66
N GLU A 57 14.51 14.29 -6.53
CA GLU A 57 15.01 15.67 -6.60
C GLU A 57 14.86 16.42 -5.26
N GLU A 58 13.71 16.24 -4.62
CA GLU A 58 13.43 16.83 -3.31
C GLU A 58 14.38 16.29 -2.22
N ALA A 59 14.64 14.98 -2.22
CA ALA A 59 15.61 14.38 -1.31
C ALA A 59 17.05 14.83 -1.58
N LEU A 60 17.44 14.97 -2.86
CA LEU A 60 18.77 15.49 -3.25
C LEU A 60 18.98 16.93 -2.78
N LYS A 61 17.95 17.78 -2.94
CA LYS A 61 18.06 19.21 -2.64
C LYS A 61 17.95 19.51 -1.14
N ASN A 62 17.01 18.87 -0.45
CA ASN A 62 16.62 19.27 0.91
C ASN A 62 16.74 18.14 1.94
N GLY A 63 17.14 16.94 1.54
CA GLY A 63 17.21 15.78 2.42
C GLY A 63 15.86 15.31 2.96
N TYR A 64 15.86 14.73 4.17
CA TYR A 64 14.63 14.25 4.81
C TYR A 64 13.84 15.40 5.44
N ARG A 65 12.57 15.54 5.01
CA ARG A 65 11.61 16.48 5.58
C ARG A 65 10.32 15.75 5.97
N PRO A 66 9.93 15.76 7.27
CA PRO A 66 8.70 15.13 7.71
C PRO A 66 7.48 15.63 6.94
N GLY A 67 6.61 14.72 6.50
CA GLY A 67 5.35 15.06 5.83
C GLY A 67 5.46 15.53 4.38
N ILE A 68 6.67 15.55 3.80
CA ILE A 68 6.89 15.83 2.37
C ILE A 68 6.76 14.57 1.51
N PHE A 69 7.30 13.45 1.99
CA PHE A 69 7.25 12.16 1.31
C PHE A 69 6.06 11.34 1.79
N GLU A 70 5.35 10.70 0.88
CA GLU A 70 4.23 9.81 1.18
C GLU A 70 4.42 8.42 0.56
N ARG A 71 3.85 7.42 1.23
CA ARG A 71 3.75 6.04 0.75
C ARG A 71 2.44 5.93 -0.01
N GLU A 72 2.53 5.93 -1.33
CA GLU A 72 1.37 5.92 -2.22
C GLU A 72 1.01 4.48 -2.59
N HIS A 73 -0.27 4.12 -2.43
CA HIS A 73 -0.78 2.81 -2.84
C HIS A 73 -1.23 2.85 -4.31
N TYR A 74 -0.29 2.70 -5.25
CA TYR A 74 -0.53 2.85 -6.69
C TYR A 74 -1.60 1.93 -7.28
N LEU A 75 -1.79 0.76 -6.69
CA LEU A 75 -2.85 -0.17 -7.11
C LEU A 75 -4.22 0.20 -6.52
N ARG A 76 -4.35 1.36 -5.89
CA ARG A 76 -5.60 1.89 -5.33
C ARG A 76 -6.33 0.86 -4.47
N PHE A 77 -5.64 0.39 -3.41
CA PHE A 77 -6.02 -0.75 -2.56
C PHE A 77 -7.54 -0.85 -2.33
N GLN A 78 -8.16 0.23 -1.87
CA GLN A 78 -9.58 0.22 -1.53
C GLN A 78 -10.49 -0.06 -2.73
N SER A 79 -10.32 0.64 -3.86
CA SER A 79 -11.16 0.42 -5.05
C SER A 79 -10.89 -0.96 -5.65
N SER A 80 -9.63 -1.37 -5.73
CA SER A 80 -9.23 -2.63 -6.35
C SER A 80 -9.67 -3.84 -5.54
N LEU A 81 -9.55 -3.78 -4.21
CA LEU A 81 -10.08 -4.83 -3.34
C LEU A 81 -11.60 -4.88 -3.36
N THR A 82 -12.28 -3.73 -3.46
CA THR A 82 -13.75 -3.72 -3.63
C THR A 82 -14.17 -4.44 -4.90
N LYS A 83 -13.48 -4.16 -6.01
CA LYS A 83 -13.73 -4.82 -7.29
C LYS A 83 -13.49 -6.33 -7.20
N TRP A 84 -12.34 -6.72 -6.65
CA TRP A 84 -11.98 -8.13 -6.45
C TRP A 84 -13.01 -8.89 -5.60
N VAL A 85 -13.50 -8.29 -4.51
CA VAL A 85 -14.60 -8.85 -3.71
C VAL A 85 -15.91 -8.94 -4.50
N SER A 86 -16.26 -7.92 -5.30
CA SER A 86 -17.49 -7.93 -6.11
C SER A 86 -17.48 -8.98 -7.23
N GLU A 87 -16.30 -9.35 -7.71
CA GLU A 87 -16.09 -10.43 -8.70
C GLU A 87 -16.19 -11.82 -8.06
N GLY A 88 -16.34 -11.89 -6.72
CA GLY A 88 -16.59 -13.12 -5.98
C GLY A 88 -15.34 -13.92 -5.63
N PHE A 89 -14.14 -13.35 -5.82
CA PHE A 89 -12.87 -14.06 -5.61
C PHE A 89 -12.53 -14.36 -4.14
N LEU A 90 -13.30 -13.84 -3.16
CA LEU A 90 -13.15 -14.26 -1.76
C LEU A 90 -13.34 -15.77 -1.56
N LYS A 91 -14.11 -16.43 -2.43
CA LYS A 91 -14.35 -17.88 -2.38
C LYS A 91 -13.14 -18.72 -2.82
N ASP A 92 -12.12 -18.10 -3.39
CA ASP A 92 -10.94 -18.79 -3.93
C ASP A 92 -9.94 -19.21 -2.83
N GLY A 93 -10.28 -18.93 -1.57
CA GLY A 93 -9.51 -19.34 -0.40
C GLY A 93 -8.64 -18.22 0.18
N PHE A 94 -8.06 -18.52 1.35
CA PHE A 94 -7.24 -17.57 2.10
C PHE A 94 -5.97 -17.18 1.34
N GLU A 95 -5.31 -18.13 0.68
CA GLU A 95 -4.06 -17.88 -0.04
C GLU A 95 -4.24 -16.84 -1.16
N ALA A 96 -5.28 -16.99 -1.99
CA ALA A 96 -5.62 -16.01 -3.02
C ALA A 96 -5.91 -14.62 -2.43
N PHE A 97 -6.62 -14.58 -1.30
CA PHE A 97 -6.89 -13.34 -0.58
C PHE A 97 -5.60 -12.69 -0.05
N GLU A 98 -4.72 -13.45 0.60
CA GLU A 98 -3.46 -12.97 1.14
C GLU A 98 -2.55 -12.42 0.03
N GLN A 99 -2.38 -13.19 -1.05
CA GLN A 99 -1.62 -12.76 -2.23
C GLN A 99 -2.18 -11.45 -2.78
N LYS A 100 -3.51 -11.31 -2.86
CA LYS A 100 -4.14 -10.09 -3.34
C LYS A 100 -3.93 -8.91 -2.40
N VAL A 101 -4.01 -9.12 -1.09
CA VAL A 101 -3.74 -8.08 -0.10
C VAL A 101 -2.29 -7.61 -0.21
N VAL A 102 -1.32 -8.53 -0.27
CA VAL A 102 0.10 -8.20 -0.44
C VAL A 102 0.33 -7.43 -1.73
N GLU A 103 -0.20 -7.91 -2.86
CA GLU A 103 -0.13 -7.25 -4.16
C GLU A 103 -0.63 -5.80 -4.07
N LEU A 104 -1.88 -5.60 -3.65
CA LEU A 104 -2.52 -4.29 -3.61
C LEU A 104 -1.89 -3.35 -2.57
N SER A 105 -1.27 -3.90 -1.52
CA SER A 105 -0.66 -3.11 -0.46
C SER A 105 0.69 -2.52 -0.84
N LYS A 106 1.24 -2.88 -2.00
CA LYS A 106 2.52 -2.35 -2.47
C LYS A 106 2.45 -0.82 -2.57
N VAL A 107 3.52 -0.15 -2.12
CA VAL A 107 3.63 1.31 -2.13
C VAL A 107 4.81 1.81 -2.94
N HIS A 108 4.62 2.95 -3.58
CA HIS A 108 5.69 3.80 -4.12
C HIS A 108 5.99 4.91 -3.11
N ILE A 109 7.17 5.54 -3.22
CA ILE A 109 7.42 6.80 -2.53
C ILE A 109 7.17 7.95 -3.50
N THR A 110 6.27 8.85 -3.14
CA THR A 110 5.97 10.05 -3.92
C THR A 110 6.04 11.29 -3.04
N LEU A 111 5.98 12.47 -3.64
CA LEU A 111 5.70 13.68 -2.87
C LEU A 111 4.23 13.72 -2.46
N ARG A 112 3.95 14.30 -1.29
CA ARG A 112 2.59 14.58 -0.83
C ARG A 112 1.76 15.34 -1.87
N SER A 113 2.37 16.28 -2.58
CA SER A 113 1.72 17.02 -3.66
C SER A 113 1.36 16.15 -4.86
N GLU A 114 2.15 15.13 -5.16
CA GLU A 114 1.87 14.15 -6.22
C GLU A 114 0.77 13.20 -5.76
N ASN A 115 0.88 12.65 -4.54
CA ASN A 115 -0.11 11.73 -3.99
C ASN A 115 -1.52 12.36 -3.95
N ARG A 116 -1.63 13.63 -3.54
CA ARG A 116 -2.91 14.37 -3.59
C ARG A 116 -3.55 14.41 -4.98
N LYS A 117 -2.74 14.49 -6.04
CA LYS A 117 -3.23 14.45 -7.42
C LYS A 117 -3.54 13.03 -7.87
N LEU A 118 -2.77 12.03 -7.44
CA LEU A 118 -3.01 10.63 -7.78
C LEU A 118 -4.32 10.08 -7.19
N ILE A 119 -4.79 10.65 -6.08
CA ILE A 119 -6.06 10.27 -5.44
C ILE A 119 -7.27 10.62 -6.32
N SER A 120 -7.19 11.57 -7.25
CA SER A 120 -8.35 11.88 -8.09
C SER A 120 -8.77 10.72 -8.99
N LYS A 121 -10.09 10.62 -9.19
CA LYS A 121 -10.70 9.71 -10.15
C LYS A 121 -10.04 9.97 -11.52
N SER A 122 -9.74 8.90 -12.26
CA SER A 122 -9.00 8.87 -13.54
C SER A 122 -7.52 9.33 -13.58
N SER A 123 -6.91 9.76 -12.46
CA SER A 123 -5.49 10.12 -12.49
C SER A 123 -4.56 8.89 -12.51
N SER A 124 -3.62 8.88 -13.44
CA SER A 124 -2.50 7.95 -13.52
C SER A 124 -1.17 8.69 -13.45
N TYR A 125 -0.07 7.95 -13.19
CA TYR A 125 1.29 8.48 -13.31
C TYR A 125 1.54 9.14 -14.67
N GLU A 126 1.10 8.50 -15.75
CA GLU A 126 1.20 9.01 -17.12
C GLU A 126 0.42 10.32 -17.31
N SER A 127 -0.84 10.37 -16.89
CA SER A 127 -1.69 11.58 -17.03
C SER A 127 -1.17 12.79 -16.24
N LEU A 128 -0.33 12.56 -15.24
CA LEU A 128 0.24 13.58 -14.36
C LEU A 128 1.73 13.82 -14.62
N GLU A 129 2.29 13.17 -15.65
CA GLU A 129 3.71 13.26 -16.02
C GLU A 129 4.66 12.93 -14.85
N ILE A 130 4.26 11.98 -14.01
CA ILE A 130 5.06 11.52 -12.86
C ILE A 130 5.89 10.31 -13.31
N SER A 131 7.19 10.52 -13.44
CA SER A 131 8.15 9.46 -13.72
C SER A 131 8.57 8.73 -12.45
N LEU A 132 8.73 7.41 -12.55
CA LEU A 132 9.19 6.54 -11.47
C LEU A 132 10.62 6.09 -11.71
N ILE A 133 11.43 6.15 -10.66
CA ILE A 133 12.82 5.71 -10.64
C ILE A 133 12.91 4.46 -9.79
N TYR A 134 13.54 3.44 -10.35
CA TYR A 134 13.82 2.19 -9.64
C TYR A 134 14.91 2.39 -8.58
N TRP A 135 14.74 1.76 -7.43
CA TRP A 135 15.61 1.87 -6.26
C TRP A 135 17.10 1.68 -6.57
N GLY A 136 17.42 0.72 -7.44
CA GLY A 136 18.79 0.43 -7.88
C GLY A 136 19.50 1.62 -8.53
N ASN A 137 18.75 2.59 -9.06
CA ASN A 137 19.27 3.77 -9.75
C ASN A 137 19.32 5.03 -8.85
N ILE A 138 18.88 4.90 -7.59
CA ILE A 138 18.85 6.02 -6.63
C ILE A 138 20.20 6.12 -5.89
N PRO A 139 20.81 7.32 -5.77
CA PRO A 139 22.02 7.52 -4.97
C PRO A 139 21.84 7.12 -3.49
N VAL A 140 22.89 6.57 -2.89
CA VAL A 140 22.90 6.04 -1.49
C VAL A 140 22.39 7.08 -0.48
N ASP A 141 22.78 8.35 -0.61
CA ASP A 141 22.35 9.39 0.32
C ASP A 141 20.83 9.65 0.25
N CYS A 142 20.23 9.52 -0.94
CA CYS A 142 18.77 9.59 -1.08
C CYS A 142 18.10 8.32 -0.57
N ARG A 143 18.72 7.14 -0.75
CA ARG A 143 18.22 5.90 -0.14
C ARG A 143 18.13 6.01 1.38
N ARG A 144 19.08 6.68 2.04
CA ARG A 144 19.01 6.99 3.50
C ARG A 144 17.78 7.80 3.86
N VAL A 145 17.42 8.80 3.05
CA VAL A 145 16.23 9.62 3.24
C VAL A 145 14.97 8.75 3.13
N PHE A 146 14.87 7.95 2.07
CA PHE A 146 13.71 7.10 1.83
C PHE A 146 13.59 5.94 2.81
N HIS A 147 14.70 5.40 3.29
CA HIS A 147 14.69 4.39 4.34
C HIS A 147 14.04 4.91 5.62
N LYS A 148 14.16 6.22 5.94
CA LYS A 148 13.40 6.83 7.06
C LYS A 148 11.89 6.87 6.81
N VAL A 149 11.46 7.04 5.56
CA VAL A 149 10.04 7.03 5.15
C VAL A 149 9.45 5.63 5.27
N LEU A 150 10.24 4.59 4.99
CA LEU A 150 9.83 3.18 5.00
C LEU A 150 9.95 2.50 6.37
N LYS A 151 10.82 3.00 7.25
CA LYS A 151 11.14 2.34 8.53
C LYS A 151 9.90 2.09 9.40
N GLY A 152 9.67 0.82 9.72
CA GLY A 152 8.53 0.37 10.53
C GLY A 152 7.17 0.51 9.83
N LYS A 153 7.17 0.76 8.52
CA LYS A 153 5.99 1.02 7.70
C LYS A 153 5.79 0.04 6.55
N VAL A 154 6.84 -0.68 6.18
CA VAL A 154 6.81 -1.76 5.18
C VAL A 154 7.54 -2.98 5.73
N VAL A 155 7.13 -4.18 5.31
CA VAL A 155 7.72 -5.43 5.82
C VAL A 155 9.01 -5.83 5.14
N ASN A 156 9.12 -5.53 3.84
CA ASN A 156 10.27 -5.92 3.02
C ASN A 156 11.39 -4.87 3.03
N ILE A 157 11.50 -4.05 4.07
CA ILE A 157 12.52 -3.00 4.15
C ILE A 157 13.95 -3.56 4.07
N ALA A 158 14.16 -4.77 4.58
CA ALA A 158 15.47 -5.45 4.56
C ALA A 158 15.97 -5.75 3.13
N GLU A 159 15.06 -5.82 2.14
CA GLU A 159 15.41 -5.99 0.72
C GLU A 159 15.97 -4.70 0.09
N PHE A 160 15.78 -3.55 0.75
CA PHE A 160 16.16 -2.24 0.27
C PHE A 160 17.26 -1.62 1.12
N SER A 161 18.41 -2.29 1.13
CA SER A 161 19.60 -1.80 1.83
C SER A 161 20.00 -0.42 1.33
N VAL A 162 20.54 0.37 2.26
CA VAL A 162 21.09 1.69 2.03
C VAL A 162 22.48 1.60 1.46
#